data_AF-A0AAQ3S225-F1
#
_entry.id   AF-A0AAQ3S225-F1
#
_cell.length_a   1.000
_cell.length_b   1.000
_cell.length_c   1.000
_cell.angle_alpha   90.00
_cell.angle_beta   90.00
_cell.angle_gamma   90.00
#
_symmetry.space_group_name_H-M   'P 1'
#
loop_
_entity.id
_entity.type
_entity.pdbx_description
1 polymer ?
#
loop_
_entity_poly.entity_id
_entity_poly.type
_entity_poly.pdbx_seq_one_letter_code
_entity_poly.pdbx_strand_id
1 'polypeptide(L)'
;MSRITAVGCLFLAIFVGVQLKCGESGVPVLPTKVTVQITNRLSERYLAVHCKDKNTDLGVHQLNVGETYSFKFFPKYYFPTTLYFCHFTWLEADHYFDIYVQDRDGYCSDNTCIWEIFAEIFGRKNL
;
A
#
# COMPACT_ATOMS: atom_id res chain seq x y z
N MET A 1 -45.69 -31.84 -5.80
CA MET A 1 -44.50 -31.20 -5.20
C MET A 1 -43.81 -32.20 -4.30
N SER A 2 -42.59 -32.62 -4.63
CA SER A 2 -41.86 -33.65 -3.87
C SER A 2 -41.37 -33.08 -2.54
N ARG A 3 -41.40 -33.88 -1.47
CA ARG A 3 -40.85 -33.53 -0.15
C ARG A 3 -39.39 -33.06 -0.24
N ILE A 4 -38.65 -33.57 -1.24
CA ILE A 4 -37.25 -33.21 -1.53
C ILE A 4 -37.14 -31.77 -2.07
N THR A 5 -38.08 -31.32 -2.92
CA THR A 5 -38.10 -29.96 -3.46
C THR A 5 -38.38 -28.93 -2.36
N ALA A 6 -39.28 -29.26 -1.41
CA ALA A 6 -39.59 -28.39 -0.28
C ALA A 6 -38.41 -28.24 0.70
N VAL A 7 -37.69 -29.34 0.96
CA VAL A 7 -36.48 -29.34 1.80
C VAL A 7 -35.37 -28.50 1.15
N GLY A 8 -35.16 -28.61 -0.17
CA GLY A 8 -34.21 -27.77 -0.90
C GLY A 8 -34.54 -26.27 -0.86
N CYS A 9 -35.81 -25.89 -1.00
CA CYS A 9 -36.25 -24.50 -0.89
C CYS A 9 -36.07 -23.94 0.52
N LEU A 10 -36.30 -24.75 1.57
CA LEU A 10 -36.08 -24.37 2.96
C LEU A 10 -34.61 -24.07 3.25
N PHE A 11 -33.69 -24.91 2.74
CA PHE A 11 -32.25 -24.66 2.90
C PHE A 11 -31.77 -23.41 2.15
N LEU A 12 -32.28 -23.15 0.94
CA LEU A 12 -31.96 -21.93 0.18
C LEU A 12 -32.45 -20.66 0.89
N ALA A 13 -33.65 -20.69 1.47
CA ALA A 13 -34.19 -19.56 2.23
C ALA A 13 -33.38 -19.27 3.51
N ILE A 14 -32.89 -20.31 4.19
CA ILE A 14 -31.98 -20.17 5.34
C ILE A 14 -30.66 -19.53 4.89
N PHE A 15 -30.06 -19.97 3.79
CA PHE A 15 -28.83 -19.37 3.25
C PHE A 15 -29.01 -17.90 2.84
N VAL A 16 -30.14 -17.55 2.21
CA VAL A 16 -30.45 -16.16 1.84
C VAL A 16 -30.74 -15.30 3.07
N GLY A 17 -31.46 -15.82 4.06
CA GLY A 17 -31.76 -15.11 5.32
C GLY A 17 -30.53 -14.91 6.22
N VAL A 18 -29.55 -15.82 6.17
CA VAL A 18 -28.28 -15.70 6.92
C VAL A 18 -27.41 -14.54 6.39
N GLN A 19 -27.55 -14.17 5.11
CA GLN A 19 -26.82 -13.03 4.53
C GLN A 19 -27.46 -11.67 4.86
N LEU A 20 -28.69 -11.64 5.35
CA LEU A 20 -29.39 -10.45 5.82
C LEU A 20 -29.15 -10.23 7.33
N LYS A 21 -27.88 -10.13 7.73
CA LYS A 21 -27.50 -9.43 8.97
C LYS A 21 -27.01 -8.04 8.60
N CYS A 22 -27.75 -7.03 9.05
CA CYS A 22 -27.30 -5.64 9.01
C CYS A 22 -26.38 -5.41 10.22
N GLY A 23 -25.09 -5.14 10.00
CA GLY A 23 -24.18 -4.68 11.06
C GLY A 23 -22.72 -5.16 10.97
N GLU A 24 -21.87 -4.22 10.53
CA GLU A 24 -20.43 -4.02 10.77
C GLU A 24 -19.36 -4.89 10.05
N SER A 25 -18.60 -4.19 9.19
CA SER A 25 -17.36 -4.55 8.48
C SER A 25 -17.41 -5.80 7.60
N GLY A 26 -18.09 -5.68 6.46
CA GLY A 26 -17.85 -6.56 5.33
C GLY A 26 -16.38 -6.49 4.90
N VAL A 27 -15.79 -7.66 4.64
CA VAL A 27 -14.51 -7.79 3.92
C VAL A 27 -14.57 -6.89 2.68
N PRO A 28 -13.55 -6.05 2.40
CA PRO A 28 -13.58 -5.18 1.23
C PRO A 28 -13.80 -6.02 -0.03
N VAL A 29 -14.94 -5.80 -0.70
CA VAL A 29 -15.30 -6.48 -1.95
C VAL A 29 -14.33 -6.10 -3.09
N LEU A 30 -13.55 -5.03 -2.90
CA LEU A 30 -12.54 -4.56 -3.83
C LEU A 30 -11.17 -4.49 -3.13
N PRO A 31 -10.08 -4.89 -3.81
CA PRO A 31 -8.74 -4.77 -3.25
C PRO A 31 -8.42 -3.29 -3.00
N THR A 32 -7.87 -2.99 -1.83
CA THR A 32 -7.50 -1.62 -1.46
C THR A 32 -6.08 -1.31 -1.94
N LYS A 33 -5.89 -0.14 -2.56
CA LYS A 33 -4.57 0.32 -3.01
C LYS A 33 -3.82 0.97 -1.86
N VAL A 34 -2.52 0.74 -1.79
CA VAL A 34 -1.61 1.53 -0.95
C VAL A 34 -0.95 2.60 -1.81
N THR A 35 -0.83 3.81 -1.27
CA THR A 35 -0.11 4.94 -1.88
C THR A 35 1.16 5.21 -1.08
N VAL A 36 2.32 5.21 -1.73
CA VAL A 36 3.57 5.65 -1.13
C VAL A 36 3.84 7.08 -1.60
N GLN A 37 4.10 7.99 -0.67
CA GLN A 37 4.47 9.38 -0.92
C GLN A 37 5.84 9.64 -0.34
N ILE A 38 6.73 10.21 -1.16
CA ILE A 38 8.10 10.50 -0.79
C ILE A 38 8.35 11.98 -1.08
N THR A 39 8.59 12.76 -0.04
CA THR A 39 8.82 14.19 -0.13
C THR A 39 10.30 14.51 0.11
N ASN A 40 10.88 15.31 -0.78
CA ASN A 40 12.23 15.84 -0.61
C ASN A 40 12.21 16.97 0.45
N ARG A 41 12.89 16.74 1.58
CA ARG A 41 13.07 17.73 2.66
C ARG A 41 14.55 18.11 2.86
N LEU A 42 15.40 17.85 1.87
CA LEU A 42 16.79 18.29 1.88
C LEU A 42 16.86 19.82 1.73
N SER A 43 17.84 20.44 2.39
CA SER A 43 18.11 21.87 2.23
C SER A 43 18.79 22.13 0.89
N GLU A 44 18.14 22.88 0.00
CA GLU A 44 18.68 23.38 -1.28
C GLU A 44 19.26 22.30 -2.22
N ARG A 45 18.72 21.08 -2.17
CA ARG A 45 19.22 19.94 -2.95
C ARG A 45 18.11 19.25 -3.72
N TYR A 46 18.43 18.87 -4.94
CA TYR A 46 17.62 17.93 -5.70
C TYR A 46 17.84 16.52 -5.15
N LEU A 47 16.76 15.74 -5.12
CA LEU A 47 16.78 14.34 -4.75
C LEU A 47 16.40 13.49 -5.96
N ALA A 48 17.29 12.61 -6.40
CA ALA A 48 16.93 11.56 -7.34
C ALA A 48 16.38 10.36 -6.56
N VAL A 49 15.21 9.87 -6.97
CA VAL A 49 14.52 8.72 -6.38
C VAL A 49 14.33 7.67 -7.45
N HIS A 50 14.85 6.47 -7.22
CA HIS A 50 14.64 5.32 -8.10
C HIS A 50 14.04 4.17 -7.32
N CYS A 51 12.75 3.92 -7.50
CA CYS A 51 12.02 2.87 -6.79
C CYS A 51 11.71 1.68 -7.70
N LYS A 52 11.74 0.48 -7.11
CA LYS A 52 11.32 -0.74 -7.80
C LYS A 52 10.80 -1.80 -6.82
N ASP A 53 10.01 -2.73 -7.34
CA ASP A 53 9.76 -4.01 -6.68
C ASP A 53 10.56 -5.13 -7.37
N LYS A 54 10.24 -6.39 -7.08
CA LYS A 54 10.89 -7.54 -7.72
C LYS A 54 10.70 -7.60 -9.25
N ASN A 55 9.57 -7.10 -9.76
CA ASN A 55 9.11 -7.34 -11.12
C ASN A 55 8.98 -6.05 -11.96
N THR A 56 8.97 -4.89 -11.32
CA THR A 56 8.57 -3.61 -11.90
C THR A 56 9.55 -2.54 -11.45
N ASP A 57 10.16 -1.89 -12.43
CA ASP A 57 10.98 -0.70 -12.23
C ASP A 57 10.10 0.55 -12.46
N LEU A 58 10.03 1.45 -11.47
CA LEU A 58 9.22 2.67 -11.55
C LEU A 58 10.00 3.85 -12.17
N GLY A 59 11.26 3.65 -12.51
CA GLY A 59 12.14 4.65 -13.10
C GLY A 59 12.72 5.64 -12.08
N VAL A 60 13.55 6.55 -12.59
CA VAL A 60 14.19 7.61 -11.82
C VAL A 60 13.34 8.88 -11.88
N HIS A 61 13.10 9.49 -10.73
CA HIS A 61 12.37 10.74 -10.57
C HIS A 61 13.24 11.74 -9.84
N GLN A 62 13.42 12.93 -10.40
CA GLN A 62 14.13 14.03 -9.74
C GLN A 62 13.13 14.93 -9.03
N LEU A 63 13.38 15.24 -7.76
CA LEU A 63 12.52 16.07 -6.93
C LEU A 63 13.27 17.32 -6.47
N ASN A 64 12.65 18.48 -6.72
CA ASN A 64 13.04 19.76 -6.13
C ASN A 64 12.71 19.77 -4.63
N VAL A 65 13.26 20.72 -3.89
CA VAL A 65 12.98 20.87 -2.46
C VAL A 65 11.47 21.08 -2.24
N GLY A 66 10.87 20.26 -1.38
CA GLY A 66 9.43 20.28 -1.09
C GLY A 66 8.56 19.48 -2.07
N GLU A 67 9.10 19.00 -3.19
CA GLU A 67 8.34 18.17 -4.13
C GLU A 67 8.14 16.75 -3.60
N THR A 68 7.04 16.13 -4.07
CA THR A 68 6.62 14.80 -3.66
C THR A 68 6.47 13.89 -4.87
N TYR A 69 7.19 12.78 -4.87
CA TYR A 69 6.92 11.65 -5.76
C TYR A 69 5.92 10.70 -5.11
N SER A 70 5.02 10.12 -5.89
CA SER A 70 4.11 9.10 -5.38
C SER A 70 3.80 8.00 -6.39
N PHE A 71 3.55 6.80 -5.88
CA PHE A 71 3.10 5.67 -6.67
C PHE A 71 2.09 4.83 -5.87
N LYS A 72 1.28 4.05 -6.60
CA LYS A 72 0.19 3.25 -6.03
C LYS A 72 0.27 1.81 -6.50
N PHE A 73 -0.02 0.88 -5.61
CA PHE A 73 -0.04 -0.54 -5.91
C PHE A 73 -1.08 -1.28 -5.05
N PHE A 74 -1.33 -2.53 -5.39
CA PHE A 74 -2.17 -3.42 -4.60
C PHE A 74 -1.28 -4.39 -3.81
N PRO A 75 -1.31 -4.35 -2.46
CA PRO A 75 -0.63 -5.35 -1.64
C PRO A 75 -1.21 -6.74 -1.89
N LYS A 76 -0.39 -7.78 -1.72
CA LYS A 76 -0.87 -9.16 -1.86
C LYS A 76 -1.70 -9.56 -0.64
N TYR A 77 -2.96 -9.92 -0.83
CA TYR A 77 -3.84 -10.25 0.29
C TYR A 77 -3.50 -11.59 0.96
N TYR A 78 -3.32 -12.65 0.17
CA TYR A 78 -3.18 -14.02 0.69
C TYR A 78 -1.77 -14.36 1.21
N PHE A 79 -0.73 -13.73 0.65
CA PHE A 79 0.65 -13.96 1.02
C PHE A 79 1.37 -12.60 1.04
N PRO A 80 1.52 -11.97 2.22
CA PRO A 80 2.09 -10.64 2.31
C PRO A 80 3.57 -10.69 1.97
N THR A 81 3.89 -10.33 0.73
CA THR A 81 5.28 -10.35 0.23
C THR A 81 5.59 -9.12 -0.62
N THR A 82 4.72 -8.10 -0.58
CA THR A 82 4.95 -6.89 -1.37
C THR A 82 6.07 -6.08 -0.72
N LEU A 83 7.09 -5.78 -1.51
CA LEU A 83 8.29 -5.05 -1.12
C LEU A 83 8.60 -4.03 -2.21
N TYR A 84 8.72 -2.76 -1.83
CA TYR A 84 9.33 -1.74 -2.67
C TYR A 84 10.57 -1.20 -1.95
N PHE A 85 11.64 -1.05 -2.72
CA PHE A 85 12.87 -0.44 -2.26
C PHE A 85 13.24 0.68 -3.21
N CYS A 86 13.79 1.76 -2.64
CA CYS A 86 14.16 2.94 -3.37
C CYS A 86 15.63 3.26 -3.13
N HIS A 87 16.29 3.66 -4.21
CA HIS A 87 17.59 4.28 -4.19
C HIS A 87 17.39 5.80 -4.19
N PHE A 88 17.98 6.46 -3.20
CA PHE A 88 17.98 7.90 -3.01
C PHE A 88 19.37 8.42 -3.28
N THR A 89 19.50 9.42 -4.15
CA THR A 89 20.80 10.00 -4.49
C THR A 89 20.72 11.52 -4.51
N TRP A 90 21.68 12.16 -3.85
CA TRP A 90 21.96 13.59 -3.93
C TRP A 90 23.48 13.81 -3.92
N LEU A 91 23.93 15.06 -3.94
CA LEU A 91 25.34 15.40 -4.17
C LEU A 91 26.32 14.73 -3.18
N GLU A 92 25.95 14.56 -1.91
CA GLU A 92 26.83 14.05 -0.85
C GLU A 92 26.55 12.61 -0.43
N ALA A 93 25.43 12.03 -0.84
CA ALA A 93 25.06 10.71 -0.35
C ALA A 93 24.19 9.93 -1.33
N ASP A 94 24.31 8.62 -1.22
CA ASP A 94 23.48 7.63 -1.87
C ASP A 94 23.04 6.58 -0.85
N HIS A 95 21.74 6.23 -0.86
CA HIS A 95 21.17 5.32 0.12
C HIS A 95 20.08 4.45 -0.49
N TYR A 96 20.12 3.17 -0.14
CA TYR A 96 19.04 2.23 -0.40
C TYR A 96 18.17 2.07 0.84
N PHE A 97 16.86 2.07 0.62
CA PHE A 97 15.91 1.86 1.70
C PHE A 97 14.65 1.13 1.22
N ASP A 98 14.21 0.16 2.01
CA ASP A 98 12.94 -0.54 1.81
C ASP A 98 11.78 0.38 2.19
N ILE A 99 11.32 1.17 1.22
CA ILE A 99 10.30 2.21 1.41
C ILE A 99 8.94 1.64 1.77
N TYR A 100 8.68 0.38 1.39
CA TYR A 100 7.47 -0.34 1.77
C TYR A 100 7.78 -1.82 1.95
N VAL A 101 7.52 -2.34 3.15
CA VAL A 101 7.57 -3.77 3.47
C VAL A 101 6.19 -4.15 3.99
N GLN A 102 5.47 -5.02 3.27
CA GLN A 102 4.07 -5.31 3.59
C GLN A 102 3.85 -5.78 5.03
N ASP A 103 4.74 -6.60 5.59
CA ASP A 103 4.65 -7.08 6.98
C ASP A 103 4.86 -5.98 8.02
N ARG A 104 5.70 -4.99 7.70
CA ARG A 104 6.00 -3.84 8.57
C ARG A 104 4.93 -2.74 8.45
N ASP A 105 4.41 -2.54 7.24
CA ASP A 105 3.69 -1.32 6.87
C ASP A 105 2.20 -1.53 6.62
N GLY A 106 1.78 -2.76 6.30
CA GLY A 106 0.39 -3.09 6.03
C GLY A 106 -0.21 -2.16 4.97
N TYR A 107 -1.24 -1.40 5.35
CA TYR A 107 -1.87 -0.43 4.45
C TYR A 107 -1.34 1.00 4.62
N CYS A 108 -0.55 1.31 5.66
CA CYS A 108 -0.24 2.67 6.13
C CYS A 108 -1.48 3.54 6.40
N SER A 109 -1.35 4.56 7.26
CA SER A 109 -2.46 5.39 7.76
C SER A 109 -3.39 5.83 6.62
N ASP A 110 -4.63 5.34 6.64
CA ASP A 110 -5.63 5.57 5.59
C ASP A 110 -5.14 5.26 4.17
N ASN A 111 -4.47 4.11 4.02
CA ASN A 111 -3.92 3.61 2.76
C ASN A 111 -2.75 4.42 2.20
N THR A 112 -2.11 5.25 3.02
CA THR A 112 -1.05 6.19 2.60
C THR A 112 0.18 6.09 3.49
N CYS A 113 1.31 5.73 2.90
CA CYS A 113 2.62 5.72 3.53
C CYS A 113 3.36 7.01 3.20
N ILE A 114 3.67 7.82 4.21
CA ILE A 114 4.33 9.12 4.03
C ILE A 114 5.78 9.05 4.51
N TRP A 115 6.70 9.39 3.62
CA TRP A 115 8.12 9.44 3.87
C TRP A 115 8.69 10.82 3.57
N GLU A 116 9.52 11.31 4.47
CA GLU A 116 10.24 12.55 4.30
C GLU A 116 11.75 12.30 4.37
N ILE A 117 12.45 12.79 3.35
CA ILE A 117 13.88 12.52 3.17
C ILE A 117 14.67 13.74 3.67
N PHE A 118 15.39 13.55 4.78
CA PHE A 118 16.31 14.52 5.35
C PHE A 118 17.75 14.02 5.21
N ALA A 119 18.73 14.93 5.31
CA ALA A 119 20.14 14.61 5.11
C ALA A 119 20.71 13.64 6.17
N GLU A 120 20.12 13.59 7.36
CA GLU A 120 20.68 12.83 8.50
C GLU A 120 19.77 11.69 8.98
N ILE A 121 18.51 11.65 8.54
CA ILE A 121 17.52 10.65 8.95
C ILE A 121 16.54 10.39 7.79
N PHE A 122 16.37 9.13 7.39
CA PHE A 122 15.20 8.70 6.62
C PHE A 122 14.02 8.59 7.59
N GLY A 123 13.23 9.67 7.70
CA GLY A 123 12.13 9.77 8.66
C GLY A 123 10.81 9.32 8.05
N ARG A 124 10.17 8.31 8.64
CA ARG A 124 8.74 8.06 8.39
C ARG A 124 7.93 9.08 9.18
N LYS A 125 6.97 9.75 8.54
CA LYS A 125 5.92 10.44 9.28
C LYS A 125 4.86 9.40 9.68
N ASN A 126 4.49 9.37 10.97
CA ASN A 126 3.45 8.52 11.57
C ASN A 126 3.93 7.15 12.12
N LEU A 127 5.10 7.11 12.76
CA LEU A 127 5.38 6.17 13.86
C LEU A 127 5.23 6.91 15.20
#